data_AF-A0A0F2J5C9-F1
#
_entry.id   AF-A0A0F2J5C9-F1
#
_cell.length_a   1.000
_cell.length_b   1.000
_cell.length_c   1.000
_cell.angle_alpha   90.00
_cell.angle_beta   90.00
_cell.angle_gamma   90.00
#
_symmetry.space_group_name_H-M   'P 1'
#
loop_
_entity.id
_entity.type
_entity.pdbx_description
1 polymer ?
#
loop_
_entity_poly.entity_id
_entity_poly.type
_entity_poly.pdbx_seq_one_letter_code
_entity_poly.pdbx_strand_id
1 'polypeptide(L)'
;MLKKILLYAIPVIFLGLFSSGCNPKNEQKSQTNVPQLQMPLQNMTPQTNNHIQVVQGTVGSTTNIETPELNNIKNIKYPDVVAEVGDTKITGLQLTREVTIKQNDYVNNMKKPQDESYYEKVALGLLVKNALIDNEVKKQGKTVTADEAKSYLEQQEKSMDSLQDSDFAKITYNKTIKDNGFSNASDYINSPGIISITQIFLGRGKLKNSILQSIPKGQK
;
A
#
# COMPACT_ATOMS: atom_id res chain seq x y z
N MET A 1 11.16 22.73 -16.19
CA MET A 1 10.38 22.82 -14.94
C MET A 1 10.09 21.41 -14.45
N LEU A 2 10.81 20.96 -13.41
CA LEU A 2 10.62 19.63 -12.81
C LEU A 2 9.32 19.60 -11.99
N LYS A 3 8.29 18.89 -12.47
CA LYS A 3 7.13 18.54 -11.64
C LYS A 3 7.59 17.48 -10.65
N LYS A 4 7.61 17.82 -9.35
CA LYS A 4 7.94 16.91 -8.25
C LYS A 4 6.85 15.83 -8.19
N ILE A 5 7.19 14.59 -8.53
CA ILE A 5 6.23 13.49 -8.47
C ILE A 5 6.03 13.06 -7.03
N LEU A 6 4.77 12.76 -6.74
CA LEU A 6 4.18 12.68 -5.43
C LEU A 6 4.02 11.22 -5.01
N LEU A 7 4.53 10.87 -3.82
CA LEU A 7 4.17 9.63 -3.14
C LEU A 7 2.83 9.87 -2.44
N TYR A 8 1.72 9.57 -3.12
CA TYR A 8 0.62 8.99 -2.37
C TYR A 8 1.04 7.58 -1.97
N ALA A 9 0.82 7.25 -0.70
CA ALA A 9 0.59 5.87 -0.34
C ALA A 9 -0.57 5.41 -1.23
N ILE A 10 -0.27 4.61 -2.26
CA ILE A 10 -1.28 3.79 -2.90
C ILE A 10 -1.96 3.08 -1.73
N PRO A 11 -3.29 3.19 -1.55
CA PRO A 11 -3.98 2.29 -0.68
C PRO A 11 -3.80 0.91 -1.29
N VAL A 12 -2.72 0.23 -0.90
CA VAL A 12 -2.62 -1.21 -1.00
C VAL A 12 -3.80 -1.67 -0.17
N ILE A 13 -4.83 -2.15 -0.85
CA ILE A 13 -5.97 -2.81 -0.24
C ILE A 13 -5.37 -4.02 0.50
N PHE A 14 -5.02 -3.81 1.77
CA PHE A 14 -4.57 -4.82 2.71
C PHE A 14 -5.83 -5.48 3.25
N LEU A 15 -6.39 -6.44 2.51
CA LEU A 15 -7.22 -7.48 3.15
C LEU A 15 -6.27 -8.57 3.66
N GLY A 16 -6.17 -8.68 4.98
CA GLY A 16 -5.29 -9.60 5.67
C GLY A 16 -5.66 -11.07 5.43
N LEU A 17 -4.65 -11.94 5.48
CA LEU A 17 -4.81 -13.39 5.46
C LEU A 17 -4.02 -13.99 6.63
N PHE A 18 -4.74 -14.46 7.63
CA PHE A 18 -4.33 -15.55 8.51
C PHE A 18 -5.39 -16.66 8.45
N SER A 19 -4.91 -17.90 8.61
CA SER A 19 -5.61 -19.19 8.77
C SER A 19 -6.29 -19.86 7.55
N SER A 20 -5.48 -20.69 6.89
CA SER A 20 -5.65 -22.13 6.59
C SER A 20 -7.05 -22.78 6.53
N GLY A 21 -7.35 -23.38 5.37
CA GLY A 21 -7.72 -24.80 5.28
C GLY A 21 -9.13 -25.16 4.79
N CYS A 22 -9.27 -25.50 3.50
CA CYS A 22 -9.78 -26.80 3.02
C CYS A 22 -9.88 -26.83 1.49
N ASN A 23 -9.53 -27.98 0.92
CA ASN A 23 -9.49 -28.32 -0.50
C ASN A 23 -10.83 -28.97 -0.89
N PRO A 24 -11.32 -28.83 -2.15
CA PRO A 24 -11.31 -30.01 -2.98
C PRO A 24 -10.94 -29.79 -4.47
N LYS A 25 -10.58 -30.93 -5.04
CA LYS A 25 -9.93 -31.27 -6.31
C LYS A 25 -10.74 -31.05 -7.62
N ASN A 26 -9.96 -30.98 -8.71
CA ASN A 26 -10.21 -31.33 -10.13
C ASN A 26 -10.93 -30.26 -10.98
N GLU A 27 -10.60 -29.94 -12.24
CA GLU A 27 -9.92 -30.65 -13.34
C GLU A 27 -9.04 -29.73 -14.23
N GLN A 28 -8.18 -30.38 -15.00
CA GLN A 28 -7.11 -29.86 -15.85
C GLN A 28 -7.59 -29.53 -17.28
N LYS A 29 -7.32 -28.31 -17.78
CA LYS A 29 -7.16 -28.03 -19.21
C LYS A 29 -5.99 -27.08 -19.44
N SER A 30 -5.03 -27.55 -20.24
CA SER A 30 -3.84 -26.82 -20.68
C SER A 30 -4.22 -25.59 -21.51
N GLN A 31 -3.71 -24.42 -21.11
CA GLN A 31 -3.64 -23.23 -21.97
C GLN A 31 -2.39 -22.41 -21.59
N THR A 32 -1.75 -21.88 -22.63
CA THR A 32 -0.41 -21.30 -22.73
C THR A 32 -0.07 -20.31 -21.60
N ASN A 33 1.05 -20.57 -20.90
CA ASN A 33 1.48 -19.82 -19.71
C ASN A 33 1.96 -18.40 -20.05
N VAL A 34 1.12 -17.41 -19.78
CA VAL A 34 1.54 -16.09 -19.31
C VAL A 34 1.05 -15.98 -17.86
N PRO A 35 1.91 -15.77 -16.83
CA PRO A 35 1.44 -15.75 -15.45
C PRO A 35 0.60 -14.49 -15.19
N GLN A 36 -0.72 -14.59 -15.36
CA GLN A 36 -1.66 -13.60 -14.84
C GLN A 36 -1.77 -13.75 -13.32
N LEU A 37 -1.46 -12.66 -12.60
CA LEU A 37 -1.78 -12.51 -11.18
C LEU A 37 -3.30 -12.42 -11.04
N GLN A 38 -3.96 -13.54 -10.76
CA GLN A 38 -5.40 -13.59 -10.49
C GLN A 38 -5.63 -13.71 -8.99
N MET A 39 -6.21 -12.67 -8.37
CA MET A 39 -6.68 -12.71 -6.98
C MET A 39 -8.19 -12.93 -6.96
N PRO A 40 -8.72 -13.95 -6.23
CA PRO A 40 -10.16 -14.19 -6.13
C PRO A 40 -10.83 -13.28 -5.09
N LEU A 41 -12.01 -12.76 -5.43
CA LEU A 41 -12.88 -11.94 -4.58
C LEU A 41 -14.10 -12.77 -4.16
N GLN A 42 -14.34 -12.94 -2.85
CA GLN A 42 -15.61 -13.50 -2.35
C GLN A 42 -16.10 -12.79 -1.07
N ASN A 43 -17.42 -12.52 -1.07
CA ASN A 43 -18.20 -11.74 -0.12
C ASN A 43 -18.27 -12.35 1.29
N MET A 44 -18.32 -11.50 2.32
CA MET A 44 -18.61 -11.89 3.70
C MET A 44 -19.94 -11.31 4.19
N THR A 45 -20.79 -12.17 4.74
CA THR A 45 -21.87 -11.83 5.68
C THR A 45 -21.35 -11.90 7.13
N PRO A 46 -21.93 -11.12 8.06
CA PRO A 46 -21.33 -10.88 9.38
C PRO A 46 -21.73 -11.93 10.42
N GLN A 47 -20.80 -12.33 11.29
CA GLN A 47 -21.11 -13.02 12.54
C GLN A 47 -20.46 -12.35 13.75
N THR A 48 -21.32 -12.16 14.75
CA THR A 48 -21.10 -11.64 16.10
C THR A 48 -20.39 -12.67 16.98
N ASN A 49 -19.54 -12.22 17.91
CA ASN A 49 -19.21 -13.01 19.09
C ASN A 49 -19.04 -12.10 20.32
N ASN A 50 -19.88 -12.40 21.31
CA ASN A 50 -19.95 -11.79 22.63
C ASN A 50 -18.90 -12.46 23.53
N HIS A 51 -17.94 -11.68 24.05
CA HIS A 51 -17.37 -11.78 25.41
C HIS A 51 -16.03 -11.04 25.47
N ILE A 52 -16.07 -9.73 25.65
CA ILE A 52 -14.99 -8.97 26.29
C ILE A 52 -15.66 -7.96 27.23
N GLN A 53 -15.38 -8.04 28.52
CA GLN A 53 -15.75 -7.00 29.47
C GLN A 53 -15.04 -5.70 29.05
N VAL A 54 -15.82 -4.74 28.57
CA VAL A 54 -15.34 -3.42 28.17
C VAL A 54 -15.09 -2.62 29.44
N VAL A 55 -13.82 -2.47 29.82
CA VAL A 55 -13.43 -1.37 30.71
C VAL A 55 -13.65 -0.09 29.92
N GLN A 56 -14.64 0.69 30.36
CA GLN A 56 -15.05 1.93 29.72
C GLN A 56 -13.97 3.00 29.96
N GLY A 57 -12.96 3.02 29.09
CA GLY A 57 -12.01 4.12 29.03
C GLY A 57 -12.74 5.40 28.66
N THR A 58 -12.58 6.45 29.47
CA THR A 58 -13.10 7.78 29.19
C THR A 58 -12.57 8.25 27.84
N VAL A 59 -13.44 8.32 26.83
CA VAL A 59 -13.09 8.80 25.50
C VAL A 59 -12.97 10.32 25.60
N GLY A 60 -11.74 10.83 25.64
CA GLY A 60 -11.48 12.25 25.48
C GLY A 60 -12.09 12.73 24.16
N SER A 61 -12.73 13.89 24.19
CA SER A 61 -13.30 14.54 23.00
C SER A 61 -12.23 14.63 21.90
N THR A 62 -12.45 13.97 20.76
CA THR A 62 -11.51 13.98 19.63
C THR A 62 -11.89 15.10 18.69
N THR A 63 -11.16 16.21 18.76
CA THR A 63 -11.18 17.21 17.69
C THR A 63 -10.59 16.55 16.44
N ASN A 64 -11.38 16.46 15.37
CA ASN A 64 -10.84 16.02 14.08
C ASN A 64 -9.70 16.97 13.69
N ILE A 65 -8.57 16.43 13.28
CA ILE A 65 -7.49 17.24 12.72
C ILE A 65 -7.71 17.42 11.22
N GLU A 66 -7.47 18.60 10.70
CA GLU A 66 -7.45 18.81 9.25
C GLU A 66 -6.38 17.91 8.64
N THR A 67 -6.72 17.15 7.59
CA THR A 67 -5.74 16.33 6.87
C THR A 67 -4.98 17.24 5.90
N PRO A 68 -3.71 17.61 6.18
CA PRO A 68 -2.97 18.46 5.25
C PRO A 68 -2.70 17.69 3.96
N GLU A 69 -2.77 18.39 2.83
CA GLU A 69 -2.31 17.84 1.55
C GLU A 69 -0.82 17.46 1.66
N LEU A 70 -0.50 16.19 1.39
CA LEU A 70 0.87 15.63 1.50
C LEU A 70 1.92 16.44 0.69
N ASN A 71 1.46 17.14 -0.34
CA ASN A 71 2.24 17.95 -1.28
C ASN A 71 2.81 19.20 -0.60
N ASN A 72 2.10 19.70 0.39
CA ASN A 72 2.38 20.96 1.07
C ASN A 72 3.15 20.74 2.38
N ILE A 73 3.32 19.48 2.80
CA ILE A 73 4.10 19.13 3.99
C ILE A 73 5.58 19.42 3.74
N LYS A 74 6.16 20.24 4.62
CA LYS A 74 7.58 20.56 4.68
C LYS A 74 8.21 19.88 5.89
N ASN A 75 9.44 19.41 5.75
CA ASN A 75 10.24 18.98 6.90
C ASN A 75 10.79 20.21 7.61
N ILE A 76 10.33 20.44 8.84
CA ILE A 76 10.83 21.51 9.72
C ILE A 76 11.45 20.97 11.01
N LYS A 77 11.34 19.66 11.26
CA LYS A 77 11.66 19.03 12.55
C LYS A 77 12.90 18.14 12.49
N TYR A 78 13.06 17.37 11.41
CA TYR A 78 14.06 16.31 11.33
C TYR A 78 15.26 16.74 10.49
N PRO A 79 16.45 16.14 10.72
CA PRO A 79 17.57 16.28 9.80
C PRO A 79 17.21 15.78 8.39
N ASP A 80 18.01 16.16 7.39
CA ASP A 80 17.80 15.76 6.00
C ASP A 80 17.75 14.24 5.82
N VAL A 81 18.59 13.52 6.56
CA VAL A 81 18.61 12.05 6.64
C VAL A 81 18.39 11.64 8.09
N VAL A 82 17.38 10.80 8.32
CA VAL A 82 17.01 10.31 9.67
C VAL A 82 17.47 8.89 9.92
N ALA A 83 17.71 8.10 8.86
CA ALA A 83 18.25 6.75 8.96
C ALA A 83 18.87 6.32 7.62
N GLU A 84 19.86 5.43 7.69
CA GLU A 84 20.42 4.73 6.53
C GLU A 84 20.20 3.23 6.71
N VAL A 85 19.67 2.57 5.67
CA VAL A 85 19.30 1.16 5.66
C VAL A 85 19.84 0.53 4.39
N GLY A 86 20.99 -0.13 4.46
CA GLY A 86 21.74 -0.55 3.27
C GLY A 86 22.03 0.65 2.38
N ASP A 87 21.65 0.56 1.10
CA ASP A 87 21.85 1.66 0.13
C ASP A 87 20.74 2.71 0.16
N THR A 88 19.78 2.61 1.07
CA THR A 88 18.62 3.49 1.13
C THR A 88 18.77 4.51 2.25
N LYS A 89 18.66 5.81 1.92
CA LYS A 89 18.57 6.90 2.88
C LYS A 89 17.12 7.28 3.12
N ILE A 90 16.69 7.22 4.37
CA ILE A 90 15.37 7.68 4.80
C ILE A 90 15.51 9.15 5.17
N THR A 91 14.78 10.01 4.48
CA THR A 91 14.86 11.47 4.65
C THR A 91 13.93 11.97 5.74
N GLY A 92 14.26 13.12 6.33
CA GLY A 92 13.37 13.80 7.27
C GLY A 92 12.01 14.13 6.66
N LEU A 93 11.94 14.49 5.37
CA LEU A 93 10.68 14.73 4.66
C LEU A 93 9.81 13.48 4.54
N GLN A 94 10.41 12.31 4.28
CA GLN A 94 9.68 11.05 4.26
C GLN A 94 9.11 10.74 5.64
N LEU A 95 9.90 10.94 6.70
CA LEU A 95 9.42 10.74 8.06
C LEU A 95 8.29 11.71 8.42
N THR A 96 8.41 13.00 8.12
CA THR A 96 7.34 13.98 8.38
C THR A 96 6.04 13.58 7.71
N ARG A 97 6.08 13.21 6.42
CA ARG A 97 4.89 12.79 5.68
C ARG A 97 4.25 11.54 6.29
N GLU A 98 5.05 10.54 6.62
CA GLU A 98 4.53 9.29 7.18
C GLU A 98 3.96 9.49 8.60
N VAL A 99 4.58 10.34 9.42
CA VAL A 99 4.04 10.75 10.74
C VAL A 99 2.67 11.39 10.56
N THR A 100 2.52 12.34 9.64
CA THR A 100 1.23 13.00 9.37
C THR A 100 0.16 12.01 8.90
N ILE A 101 0.52 11.05 8.03
CA ILE A 101 -0.40 9.98 7.61
C ILE A 101 -0.85 9.17 8.81
N LYS A 102 0.09 8.71 9.64
CA LYS A 102 -0.22 7.87 10.82
C LYS A 102 -1.06 8.63 11.85
N GLN A 103 -0.75 9.91 12.08
CA GLN A 103 -1.55 10.74 12.95
C GLN A 103 -2.98 10.89 12.42
N ASN A 104 -3.14 11.19 11.13
CA ASN A 104 -4.46 11.30 10.50
C ASN A 104 -5.26 9.99 10.61
N ASP A 105 -4.65 8.84 10.34
CA ASP A 105 -5.31 7.54 10.44
C ASP A 105 -5.80 7.27 11.86
N TYR A 106 -4.97 7.50 12.87
CA TYR A 106 -5.34 7.21 14.26
C TYR A 106 -6.37 8.20 14.80
N VAL A 107 -6.23 9.49 14.48
CA VAL A 107 -7.13 10.54 14.98
C VAL A 107 -8.47 10.50 14.25
N ASN A 108 -8.45 10.52 12.91
CA ASN A 108 -9.66 10.72 12.12
C ASN A 108 -10.35 9.39 11.76
N ASN A 109 -9.60 8.34 11.45
CA ASN A 109 -10.18 7.08 10.97
C ASN A 109 -10.44 6.09 12.12
N MET A 110 -9.49 5.95 13.05
CA MET A 110 -9.59 4.99 14.15
C MET A 110 -10.16 5.57 15.45
N LYS A 111 -10.29 6.91 15.54
CA LYS A 111 -10.72 7.64 16.74
C LYS A 111 -9.94 7.25 18.01
N LYS A 112 -8.64 6.98 17.85
CA LYS A 112 -7.73 6.56 18.91
C LYS A 112 -6.43 7.37 18.85
N PRO A 113 -6.46 8.66 19.22
CA PRO A 113 -5.26 9.50 19.24
C PRO A 113 -4.16 8.87 20.10
N GLN A 114 -2.91 9.11 19.73
CA GLN A 114 -1.69 8.67 20.40
C GLN A 114 -0.77 9.87 20.60
N ASP A 115 0.28 9.70 21.39
CA ASP A 115 1.32 10.72 21.51
C ASP A 115 2.15 10.82 20.22
N GLU A 116 2.84 11.96 20.06
CA GLU A 116 3.66 12.22 18.88
C GLU A 116 4.78 11.17 18.72
N SER A 117 5.39 10.74 19.83
CA SER A 117 6.48 9.77 19.83
C SER A 117 6.06 8.40 19.27
N TYR A 118 4.80 8.02 19.47
CA TYR A 118 4.21 6.81 18.93
C TYR A 118 4.13 6.90 17.41
N TYR A 119 3.60 8.01 16.87
CA TYR A 119 3.50 8.20 15.42
C TYR A 119 4.86 8.19 14.75
N GLU A 120 5.86 8.83 15.36
CA GLU A 120 7.25 8.79 14.89
C GLU A 120 7.82 7.37 14.85
N LYS A 121 7.65 6.59 15.92
CA LYS A 121 8.14 5.21 15.98
C LYS A 121 7.49 4.33 14.92
N VAL A 122 6.17 4.42 14.76
CA VAL A 122 5.43 3.62 13.78
C VAL A 122 5.81 4.03 12.35
N ALA A 123 5.91 5.34 12.09
CA ALA A 123 6.29 5.87 10.79
C ALA A 123 7.72 5.45 10.40
N LEU A 124 8.70 5.68 11.28
CA LEU A 124 10.09 5.29 11.04
C LEU A 124 10.22 3.77 10.89
N GLY A 125 9.55 2.99 11.75
CA GLY A 125 9.55 1.53 11.66
C GLY A 125 9.01 1.01 10.33
N LEU A 126 7.96 1.63 9.78
CA LEU A 126 7.44 1.29 8.46
C LEU A 126 8.46 1.63 7.36
N LEU A 127 9.07 2.82 7.40
CA LEU A 127 10.07 3.25 6.42
C LEU A 127 11.31 2.35 6.41
N VAL A 128 11.83 2.00 7.59
CA VAL A 128 12.96 1.08 7.74
C VAL A 128 12.61 -0.31 7.21
N LYS A 129 11.44 -0.85 7.59
CA LYS A 129 10.97 -2.15 7.08
C LYS A 129 10.88 -2.16 5.55
N ASN A 130 10.30 -1.10 4.97
CA ASN A 130 10.18 -0.96 3.53
C ASN A 130 11.56 -0.92 2.84
N ALA A 131 12.50 -0.16 3.39
CA ALA A 131 13.87 -0.10 2.87
C ALA A 131 14.60 -1.46 2.94
N LEU A 132 14.42 -2.22 4.04
CA LEU A 132 14.96 -3.57 4.15
C LEU A 132 14.39 -4.51 3.07
N ILE A 133 13.08 -4.46 2.83
CA ILE A 133 12.43 -5.25 1.78
C ILE A 133 12.95 -4.84 0.40
N ASP A 134 13.08 -3.54 0.13
CA ASP A 134 13.56 -3.05 -1.17
C ASP A 134 15.00 -3.46 -1.45
N ASN A 135 15.85 -3.47 -0.42
CA ASN A 135 17.21 -4.00 -0.53
C ASN A 135 17.21 -5.49 -0.86
N GLU A 136 16.33 -6.29 -0.24
CA GLU A 136 16.22 -7.72 -0.52
C GLU A 136 15.67 -7.98 -1.95
N VAL A 137 14.72 -7.17 -2.41
CA VAL A 137 14.22 -7.20 -3.81
C VAL A 137 15.38 -7.03 -4.79
N LYS A 138 16.25 -6.03 -4.55
CA LYS A 138 17.44 -5.79 -5.38
C LYS A 138 18.41 -6.96 -5.31
N LYS A 139 18.74 -7.42 -4.10
CA LYS A 139 19.68 -8.51 -3.84
C LYS A 139 19.27 -9.81 -4.54
N GLN A 140 17.97 -10.12 -4.58
CA GLN A 140 17.44 -11.31 -5.25
C GLN A 140 17.10 -11.11 -6.74
N GLY A 141 17.43 -9.96 -7.32
CA GLY A 141 17.15 -9.66 -8.73
C GLY A 141 15.66 -9.65 -9.06
N LYS A 142 14.80 -9.33 -8.09
CA LYS A 142 13.32 -9.28 -8.27
C LYS A 142 12.84 -7.89 -8.70
N THR A 143 13.72 -7.07 -9.26
CA THR A 143 13.41 -5.75 -9.77
C THR A 143 12.41 -5.82 -10.93
N VAL A 144 11.66 -4.73 -11.13
CA VAL A 144 10.61 -4.63 -12.15
C VAL A 144 10.99 -3.55 -13.15
N THR A 145 10.82 -3.82 -14.44
CA THR A 145 11.12 -2.84 -15.50
C THR A 145 10.03 -1.78 -15.60
N ALA A 146 10.33 -0.66 -16.26
CA ALA A 146 9.33 0.38 -16.48
C ALA A 146 8.16 -0.14 -17.34
N ASP A 147 8.46 -0.96 -18.36
CA ASP A 147 7.45 -1.56 -19.23
C ASP A 147 6.57 -2.56 -18.49
N GLU A 148 7.13 -3.39 -17.60
CA GLU A 148 6.35 -4.29 -16.75
C GLU A 148 5.39 -3.49 -15.85
N ALA A 149 5.87 -2.42 -15.23
CA ALA A 149 5.03 -1.56 -14.38
C ALA A 149 3.95 -0.82 -15.19
N LYS A 150 4.30 -0.31 -16.37
CA LYS A 150 3.34 0.35 -17.27
C LYS A 150 2.26 -0.62 -17.74
N SER A 151 2.65 -1.82 -18.16
CA SER A 151 1.71 -2.85 -18.60
C SER A 151 0.72 -3.23 -17.49
N TYR A 152 1.18 -3.31 -16.24
CA TYR A 152 0.29 -3.52 -15.08
C TYR A 152 -0.71 -2.36 -14.91
N LEU A 153 -0.25 -1.10 -15.01
CA LEU A 153 -1.12 0.08 -14.89
C LEU A 153 -2.15 0.15 -16.02
N GLU A 154 -1.75 -0.14 -17.26
CA GLU A 154 -2.67 -0.22 -18.41
C GLU A 154 -3.71 -1.32 -18.24
N GLN A 155 -3.33 -2.47 -17.68
CA GLN A 155 -4.28 -3.54 -17.37
C GLN A 155 -5.26 -3.11 -16.27
N GLN A 156 -4.78 -2.37 -15.27
CA GLN A 156 -5.63 -1.80 -14.22
C GLN A 156 -6.62 -0.79 -14.80
N GLU A 157 -6.16 0.17 -15.62
CA GLU A 157 -7.01 1.16 -16.30
C GLU A 157 -8.11 0.45 -17.11
N LYS A 158 -7.75 -0.50 -17.99
CA LYS A 158 -8.70 -1.28 -18.77
C LYS A 158 -9.73 -2.01 -17.90
N SER A 159 -9.30 -2.55 -16.76
CA SER A 159 -10.20 -3.21 -15.82
C SER A 159 -11.19 -2.21 -15.21
N MET A 160 -10.72 -1.03 -14.82
CA MET A 160 -11.58 0.02 -14.24
C MET A 160 -12.53 0.63 -15.28
N ASP A 161 -12.09 0.80 -16.53
CA ASP A 161 -12.92 1.31 -17.62
C ASP A 161 -14.07 0.38 -17.97
N SER A 162 -13.89 -0.93 -17.79
CA SER A 162 -14.93 -1.92 -18.03
C SER A 162 -16.08 -1.90 -16.99
N LEU A 163 -15.88 -1.22 -15.85
CA LEU A 163 -16.87 -1.10 -14.79
C LEU A 163 -17.84 0.07 -15.05
N GLN A 164 -19.04 -0.03 -14.50
CA GLN A 164 -20.01 1.06 -14.48
C GLN A 164 -19.49 2.25 -13.66
N ASP A 165 -19.91 3.46 -13.99
CA ASP A 165 -19.45 4.67 -13.29
C ASP A 165 -19.89 4.76 -11.82
N SER A 166 -20.96 4.07 -11.46
CA SER A 166 -21.42 3.92 -10.08
C SER A 166 -20.66 2.84 -9.30
N ASP A 167 -19.79 2.07 -9.94
CA ASP A 167 -19.03 1.02 -9.26
C ASP A 167 -18.04 1.63 -8.27
N PHE A 168 -18.08 1.14 -7.03
CA PHE A 168 -17.27 1.66 -5.94
C PHE A 168 -15.76 1.58 -6.23
N ALA A 169 -15.30 0.53 -6.92
CA ALA A 169 -13.89 0.38 -7.29
C ALA A 169 -13.46 1.45 -8.30
N LYS A 170 -14.29 1.71 -9.33
CA LYS A 170 -14.03 2.75 -10.33
C LYS A 170 -14.05 4.15 -9.72
N ILE A 171 -15.02 4.42 -8.83
CA ILE A 171 -15.08 5.69 -8.07
C ILE A 171 -13.81 5.89 -7.25
N THR A 172 -13.36 4.85 -6.54
CA THR A 172 -12.16 4.91 -5.69
C THR A 172 -10.89 5.10 -6.53
N TYR A 173 -10.79 4.42 -7.67
CA TYR A 173 -9.69 4.58 -8.61
C TYR A 173 -9.61 6.01 -9.16
N ASN A 174 -10.74 6.56 -9.63
CA ASN A 174 -10.81 7.94 -10.12
C ASN A 174 -10.52 8.97 -9.02
N LYS A 175 -10.97 8.72 -7.79
CA LYS A 175 -10.61 9.55 -6.64
C LYS A 175 -9.10 9.52 -6.40
N THR A 176 -8.49 8.34 -6.42
CA THR A 176 -7.05 8.19 -6.22
C THR A 176 -6.24 8.97 -7.26
N ILE A 177 -6.63 8.92 -8.53
CA ILE A 177 -6.01 9.71 -9.61
C ILE A 177 -6.07 11.21 -9.31
N LYS A 178 -7.25 11.71 -8.91
CA LYS A 178 -7.46 13.13 -8.58
C LYS A 178 -6.68 13.55 -7.35
N ASP A 179 -6.70 12.74 -6.30
CA ASP A 179 -5.92 12.97 -5.10
C ASP A 179 -4.43 13.10 -5.48
N ASN A 180 -3.93 12.22 -6.36
CA ASN A 180 -2.57 12.27 -6.91
C ASN A 180 -2.26 13.50 -7.79
N GLY A 181 -3.21 14.41 -8.00
CA GLY A 181 -3.04 15.63 -8.77
C GLY A 181 -3.16 15.44 -10.28
N PHE A 182 -3.77 14.33 -10.73
CA PHE A 182 -3.99 14.05 -12.15
C PHE A 182 -5.46 14.25 -12.51
N SER A 183 -5.72 14.75 -13.71
CA SER A 183 -7.08 14.99 -14.20
C SER A 183 -7.72 13.74 -14.81
N ASN A 184 -6.91 12.77 -15.26
CA ASN A 184 -7.37 11.55 -15.93
C ASN A 184 -6.37 10.39 -15.72
N ALA A 185 -6.82 9.17 -16.03
CA ALA A 185 -6.05 7.94 -15.88
C ALA A 185 -4.83 7.88 -16.81
N SER A 186 -4.98 8.33 -18.06
CA SER A 186 -3.90 8.32 -19.05
C SER A 186 -2.65 9.09 -18.58
N ASP A 187 -2.84 10.31 -18.06
CA ASP A 187 -1.75 11.11 -17.50
C ASP A 187 -1.14 10.45 -16.25
N TYR A 188 -1.97 9.83 -15.43
CA TYR A 188 -1.56 9.14 -14.21
C TYR A 188 -0.67 7.92 -14.53
N ILE A 189 -1.11 7.03 -15.42
CA ILE A 189 -0.38 5.78 -15.72
C ILE A 189 0.93 6.01 -16.49
N ASN A 190 1.04 7.14 -17.20
CA ASN A 190 2.26 7.52 -17.92
C ASN A 190 3.22 8.37 -17.08
N SER A 191 2.86 8.73 -15.85
CA SER A 191 3.71 9.54 -14.97
C SER A 191 4.95 8.76 -14.52
N PRO A 192 6.18 9.31 -14.69
CA PRO A 192 7.42 8.61 -14.33
C PRO A 192 7.47 8.16 -12.87
N GLY A 193 6.92 8.93 -11.94
CA GLY A 193 6.97 8.55 -10.53
C GLY A 193 5.86 7.58 -10.14
N ILE A 194 4.72 7.57 -10.83
CA ILE A 194 3.72 6.49 -10.68
C ILE A 194 4.30 5.18 -11.18
N ILE A 195 4.99 5.19 -12.32
CA ILE A 195 5.73 4.04 -12.84
C ILE A 195 6.77 3.59 -11.81
N SER A 196 7.60 4.50 -11.29
CA SER A 196 8.65 4.19 -10.31
C SER A 196 8.08 3.55 -9.03
N ILE A 197 7.00 4.12 -8.48
CA ILE A 197 6.31 3.58 -7.31
C ILE A 197 5.74 2.18 -7.62
N THR A 198 5.16 2.00 -8.81
CA THR A 198 4.60 0.72 -9.25
C THR A 198 5.69 -0.35 -9.37
N GLN A 199 6.88 -0.01 -9.89
CA GLN A 199 8.03 -0.93 -9.94
C GLN A 199 8.39 -1.43 -8.53
N ILE A 200 8.41 -0.54 -7.53
CA ILE A 200 8.69 -0.91 -6.14
C ILE A 200 7.63 -1.90 -5.63
N PHE A 201 6.35 -1.58 -5.79
CA PHE A 201 5.27 -2.45 -5.30
C PHE A 201 5.28 -3.83 -5.97
N LEU A 202 5.43 -3.87 -7.29
CA LEU A 202 5.48 -5.14 -8.02
C LEU A 202 6.73 -5.94 -7.67
N GLY A 203 7.88 -5.30 -7.45
CA GLY A 203 9.11 -5.96 -7.02
C GLY A 203 8.96 -6.62 -5.64
N ARG A 204 8.34 -5.91 -4.69
CA ARG A 204 7.95 -6.49 -3.39
C ARG A 204 6.99 -7.66 -3.54
N GLY A 205 6.04 -7.56 -4.47
CA GLY A 205 5.14 -8.65 -4.84
C GLY A 205 5.88 -9.88 -5.37
N LYS A 206 6.84 -9.69 -6.29
CA LYS A 206 7.71 -10.76 -6.82
C LYS A 206 8.49 -11.45 -5.69
N LEU A 207 9.08 -10.69 -4.77
CA LEU A 207 9.78 -11.23 -3.59
C LEU A 207 8.85 -12.04 -2.68
N LYS A 208 7.70 -11.47 -2.31
CA LYS A 208 6.69 -12.15 -1.47
C LYS A 208 6.27 -13.49 -2.09
N ASN A 209 5.97 -13.50 -3.39
CA ASN A 209 5.54 -14.72 -4.08
C ASN A 209 6.66 -15.77 -4.10
N SER A 210 7.91 -15.35 -4.30
CA SER A 210 9.07 -16.24 -4.22
C SER A 210 9.20 -16.90 -2.84
N ILE A 211 9.01 -16.13 -1.76
CA ILE A 211 9.03 -16.65 -0.39
C ILE A 211 7.89 -17.66 -0.19
N LEU A 212 6.66 -17.31 -0.57
CA LEU A 212 5.50 -18.19 -0.40
C LEU A 212 5.65 -19.51 -1.17
N GLN A 213 6.25 -19.49 -2.36
CA GLN A 213 6.52 -20.69 -3.16
C GLN A 213 7.64 -21.55 -2.56
N SER A 214 8.56 -20.97 -1.78
CA SER A 214 9.64 -21.69 -1.12
C SER A 214 9.20 -22.45 0.13
N ILE A 215 8.01 -22.16 0.68
CA ILE A 215 7.47 -22.86 1.85
C ILE A 215 7.01 -24.26 1.41
N PRO A 216 7.60 -25.35 1.96
CA PRO A 216 7.19 -26.70 1.62
C PRO A 216 5.70 -26.90 1.93
N LYS A 217 4.95 -27.40 0.96
CA LYS A 217 3.54 -27.80 1.17
C LYS A 217 3.51 -29.09 1.97
N GLY A 218 3.60 -28.99 3.30
CA GLY A 218 3.39 -30.13 4.21
C GLY A 218 4.41 -30.26 5.32
N GLN A 219 4.18 -29.56 6.42
CA GLN A 219 4.31 -30.15 7.75
C GLN A 219 2.91 -30.08 8.37
N LYS A 220 2.16 -31.16 8.21
CA LYS A 220 0.98 -31.49 9.02
C LYS A 220 1.29 -32.79 9.74
#